data_AF-A0A2V7R2F6-F1
#
_entry.id   AF-A0A2V7R2F6-F1
#
_cell.length_a   1.000
_cell.length_b   1.000
_cell.length_c   1.000
_cell.angle_alpha   90.00
_cell.angle_beta   90.00
_cell.angle_gamma   90.00
#
_symmetry.space_group_name_H-M   'P 1'
#
loop_
_entity.id
_entity.type
_entity.pdbx_description
1 polymer ?
#
loop_
_entity_poly.entity_id
_entity_poly.type
_entity_poly.pdbx_seq_one_letter_code
_entity_poly.pdbx_strand_id
1 'polypeptide(L)'
;MVHGRRVGREPTMSLRRDRLLYSQPVLPVVIAGRIPGYDKSVRGTVRLLISGVALLWWTTAASGQTVTVVRNVNLRPDPSSEYPSIRVLTPSEPPLTLLESSPESGYYHVRTSAGEEGYVWGRDVGVSVAPPAPGAPAAPIPAGPGIPGSPSMVGCGDSLWQHVYHPSRLLVQQDCLTVTGVIVDATAGQAHHQPDGVRHEADGDTHGWLQVDSQFVDLINPGNRSDEGGNLVFEIVCHYTVTQSDARPACEGFADHTSIPPPGTHVAITGTFVQEKNHKKWNEIHPVSRIEAR
;
A
#
# COMPACT_ATOMS: atom_id res chain seq x y z
N MET A 1 -9.60 39.66 65.30
CA MET A 1 -10.81 40.26 64.70
C MET A 1 -10.62 40.21 63.20
N VAL A 2 -11.04 39.15 62.50
CA VAL A 2 -12.41 38.83 62.03
C VAL A 2 -13.01 39.97 61.21
N HIS A 3 -13.16 39.71 59.89
CA HIS A 3 -14.15 40.15 58.89
C HIS A 3 -13.42 40.26 57.54
N GLY A 4 -13.76 39.62 56.43
CA GLY A 4 -14.92 38.81 56.04
C GLY A 4 -15.25 39.08 54.56
N ARG A 5 -15.74 38.04 53.84
CA ARG A 5 -16.35 38.03 52.48
C ARG A 5 -15.39 37.99 51.29
N ARG A 6 -15.65 37.26 50.20
CA ARG A 6 -16.68 36.28 49.82
C ARG A 6 -16.08 35.49 48.65
N VAL A 7 -16.14 34.16 48.71
CA VAL A 7 -15.81 33.27 47.59
C VAL A 7 -16.95 33.32 46.58
N GLY A 8 -16.64 33.66 45.33
CA GLY A 8 -17.58 33.66 44.22
C GLY A 8 -17.96 32.22 43.83
N ARG A 9 -19.27 31.98 43.72
CA ARG A 9 -19.85 30.77 43.12
C ARG A 9 -19.89 30.95 41.60
N GLU A 10 -19.29 30.03 40.86
CA GLU A 10 -19.57 29.84 39.44
C GLU A 10 -20.89 29.08 39.24
N PRO A 11 -21.67 29.38 38.19
CA PRO A 11 -22.96 28.77 37.94
C PRO A 11 -22.83 27.39 37.27
N THR A 12 -23.51 26.42 37.86
CA THR A 12 -23.79 25.09 37.30
C THR A 12 -24.56 25.18 35.98
N MET A 13 -23.94 24.71 34.90
CA MET A 13 -24.57 24.57 33.58
C MET A 13 -25.39 23.26 33.55
N SER A 14 -26.70 23.40 33.37
CA SER A 14 -27.67 22.31 33.31
C SER A 14 -27.61 21.60 31.96
N LEU A 15 -27.24 20.32 31.95
CA LEU A 15 -27.34 19.42 30.80
C LEU A 15 -28.82 19.14 30.48
N ARG A 16 -29.36 19.82 29.46
CA ARG A 16 -30.57 19.37 28.78
C ARG A 16 -30.24 18.17 27.89
N ARG A 17 -30.83 17.02 28.21
CA ARG A 17 -30.86 15.83 27.36
C ARG A 17 -31.92 16.04 26.29
N ASP A 18 -31.50 16.34 25.06
CA ASP A 18 -32.38 16.28 23.90
C ASP A 18 -32.66 14.82 23.56
N ARG A 19 -33.95 14.47 23.66
CA ARG A 19 -34.50 13.12 23.45
C ARG A 19 -34.80 13.00 21.96
N LEU A 20 -33.89 12.39 21.20
CA LEU A 20 -34.14 11.96 19.82
C LEU A 20 -35.30 10.96 19.79
N LEU A 21 -36.38 11.33 19.09
CA LEU A 21 -37.54 10.49 18.85
C LEU A 21 -37.17 9.39 17.84
N TYR A 22 -37.09 8.15 18.33
CA TYR A 22 -36.89 6.95 17.54
C TYR A 22 -38.23 6.50 16.94
N SER A 23 -38.37 6.63 15.62
CA SER A 23 -39.52 6.13 14.86
C SER A 23 -39.40 4.60 14.69
N GLN A 24 -40.39 3.86 15.15
CA GLN A 24 -40.49 2.40 15.03
C GLN A 24 -41.18 2.03 13.69
N PRO A 25 -40.67 1.05 12.92
CA PRO A 25 -41.37 0.55 11.74
C PRO A 25 -42.49 -0.44 12.13
N VAL A 26 -43.64 -0.28 11.47
CA VAL A 26 -44.85 -1.08 11.65
C VAL A 26 -44.70 -2.41 10.90
N LEU A 27 -44.84 -3.54 11.61
CA LEU A 27 -44.92 -4.88 11.00
C LEU A 27 -46.35 -5.16 10.51
N PRO A 28 -46.54 -5.74 9.32
CA PRO A 28 -47.86 -6.17 8.87
C PRO A 28 -48.29 -7.48 9.56
N VAL A 29 -49.56 -7.48 9.97
CA VAL A 29 -50.30 -8.58 10.58
C VAL A 29 -50.49 -9.72 9.56
N VAL A 30 -50.08 -10.94 9.93
CA VAL A 30 -50.41 -12.17 9.21
C VAL A 30 -51.78 -12.65 9.69
N ILE A 31 -52.79 -12.61 8.81
CA ILE A 31 -54.09 -13.25 9.05
C ILE A 31 -54.10 -14.61 8.35
N ALA A 32 -54.18 -15.67 9.15
CA ALA A 32 -54.42 -17.02 8.69
C ALA A 32 -55.90 -17.20 8.27
N GLY A 33 -56.12 -17.61 7.01
CA GLY A 33 -57.41 -18.02 6.50
C GLY A 33 -57.33 -19.40 5.86
N ARG A 34 -58.10 -20.35 6.39
CA ARG A 34 -58.19 -21.75 5.95
C ARG A 34 -59.59 -22.00 5.40
N ILE A 35 -59.75 -22.41 4.15
CA ILE A 35 -61.00 -23.03 3.62
C ILE A 35 -60.62 -24.14 2.60
N PRO A 36 -61.40 -25.24 2.51
CA PRO A 36 -60.92 -26.56 2.10
C PRO A 36 -61.37 -27.01 0.70
N GLY A 37 -60.62 -27.98 0.17
CA GLY A 37 -61.13 -29.20 -0.50
C GLY A 37 -61.82 -29.06 -1.86
N TYR A 38 -61.17 -29.59 -2.90
CA TYR A 38 -61.87 -30.42 -3.89
C TYR A 38 -60.93 -31.49 -4.47
N ASP A 39 -61.34 -32.74 -4.27
CA ASP A 39 -60.73 -33.98 -4.72
C ASP A 39 -61.17 -34.30 -6.17
N LYS A 40 -60.29 -34.93 -6.96
CA LYS A 40 -60.59 -36.11 -7.79
C LYS A 40 -59.38 -36.56 -8.63
N SER A 41 -58.84 -37.71 -8.22
CA SER A 41 -58.68 -38.92 -9.04
C SER A 41 -57.84 -38.87 -10.33
N VAL A 42 -56.60 -39.33 -10.18
CA VAL A 42 -55.92 -40.38 -10.96
C VAL A 42 -56.38 -40.61 -12.41
N ARG A 43 -55.46 -40.37 -13.36
CA ARG A 43 -55.22 -41.24 -14.53
C ARG A 43 -53.93 -40.89 -15.26
N GLY A 44 -53.01 -41.87 -15.31
CA GLY A 44 -52.25 -42.15 -16.54
C GLY A 44 -50.81 -41.62 -16.63
N THR A 45 -49.86 -42.54 -16.38
CA THR A 45 -48.55 -42.67 -17.07
C THR A 45 -47.56 -41.50 -17.01
N VAL A 46 -46.73 -41.46 -15.96
CA VAL A 46 -45.40 -40.85 -16.04
C VAL A 46 -44.42 -41.94 -16.46
N ARG A 47 -44.00 -41.90 -17.73
CA ARG A 47 -42.91 -42.73 -18.24
C ARG A 47 -41.61 -42.32 -17.56
N LEU A 48 -40.95 -43.31 -16.98
CA LEU A 48 -39.58 -43.24 -16.49
C LEU A 48 -38.65 -42.82 -17.64
N LEU A 49 -38.12 -41.59 -17.61
CA LEU A 49 -36.98 -41.19 -18.42
C LEU A 49 -35.86 -40.78 -17.47
N ILE A 50 -35.07 -41.78 -17.07
CA ILE A 50 -33.74 -41.57 -16.50
C ILE A 50 -32.86 -41.12 -17.66
N SER A 51 -32.80 -39.82 -17.90
CA SER A 51 -31.75 -39.21 -18.69
C SER A 51 -30.77 -38.58 -17.70
N GLY A 52 -29.72 -39.33 -17.39
CA GLY A 52 -28.65 -38.89 -16.51
C GLY A 52 -27.95 -37.67 -17.08
N VAL A 53 -28.24 -36.50 -16.51
CA VAL A 53 -27.39 -35.31 -16.68
C VAL A 53 -26.20 -35.51 -15.75
N ALA A 54 -25.17 -36.19 -16.24
CA ALA A 54 -23.85 -36.11 -15.64
C ALA A 54 -23.33 -34.69 -15.88
N LEU A 55 -23.63 -33.79 -14.94
CA LEU A 55 -22.92 -32.52 -14.79
C LEU A 55 -21.47 -32.87 -14.44
N LEU A 56 -20.64 -33.10 -15.46
CA LEU A 56 -19.20 -32.96 -15.33
C LEU A 56 -18.95 -31.49 -14.97
N TRP A 57 -18.77 -31.25 -13.68
CA TRP A 57 -18.06 -30.09 -13.19
C TRP A 57 -16.62 -30.25 -13.66
N TRP A 58 -16.33 -29.83 -14.89
CA TRP A 58 -14.98 -29.44 -15.24
C TRP A 58 -14.68 -28.20 -14.41
N THR A 59 -14.07 -28.42 -13.25
CA THR A 59 -13.24 -27.39 -12.63
C THR A 59 -12.18 -27.04 -13.66
N THR A 60 -12.36 -25.93 -14.36
CA THR A 60 -11.25 -25.29 -15.05
C THR A 60 -10.22 -24.96 -13.98
N ALA A 61 -9.19 -25.79 -13.86
CA ALA A 61 -8.02 -25.45 -13.08
C ALA A 61 -7.42 -24.20 -13.74
N ALA A 62 -7.67 -23.03 -13.13
CA ALA A 62 -6.99 -21.81 -13.49
C ALA A 62 -5.50 -22.09 -13.34
N SER A 63 -4.79 -22.23 -14.46
CA SER A 63 -3.36 -22.47 -14.47
C SER A 63 -2.65 -21.16 -14.17
N GLY A 64 -2.59 -20.80 -12.89
CA GLY A 64 -1.72 -19.73 -12.40
C GLY A 64 -0.27 -20.22 -12.35
N GLN A 65 0.68 -19.29 -12.52
CA GLN A 65 2.09 -19.56 -12.24
C GLN A 65 2.22 -19.88 -10.73
N THR A 66 3.00 -20.89 -10.38
CA THR A 66 3.13 -21.34 -8.99
C THR A 66 4.57 -21.32 -8.51
N VAL A 67 4.73 -21.10 -7.21
CA VAL A 67 6.00 -21.19 -6.50
C VAL A 67 5.87 -22.28 -5.43
N THR A 68 6.79 -23.23 -5.44
CA THR A 68 6.87 -24.31 -4.45
C THR A 68 8.02 -24.06 -3.50
N VAL A 69 7.79 -24.25 -2.19
CA VAL A 69 8.84 -24.08 -1.19
C VAL A 69 9.73 -25.33 -1.20
N VAL A 70 11.01 -25.18 -1.55
CA VAL A 70 11.97 -26.29 -1.65
C VAL A 70 12.78 -26.43 -0.36
N ARG A 71 13.07 -25.30 0.29
CA ARG A 71 13.67 -25.22 1.63
C ARG A 71 12.89 -24.22 2.46
N ASN A 72 13.00 -24.32 3.79
CA ASN A 72 12.40 -23.32 4.68
C ASN A 72 12.82 -21.91 4.23
N VAL A 73 11.83 -21.04 4.01
CA VAL A 73 12.04 -19.71 3.45
C VAL A 73 11.23 -18.70 4.24
N ASN A 74 11.77 -17.50 4.44
CA ASN A 74 11.02 -16.42 5.07
C ASN A 74 10.07 -15.79 4.05
N LEU A 75 8.78 -15.70 4.41
CA LEU A 75 7.85 -14.78 3.75
C LEU A 75 8.13 -13.38 4.31
N ARG A 76 8.46 -12.43 3.43
CA ARG A 76 8.89 -11.08 3.81
C ARG A 76 7.92 -10.03 3.28
N PRO A 77 7.78 -8.87 3.96
CA PRO A 77 6.95 -7.78 3.44
C PRO A 77 7.58 -7.07 2.24
N ASP A 78 8.90 -7.26 2.04
CA ASP A 78 9.74 -6.55 1.08
C ASP A 78 10.79 -7.51 0.48
N PRO A 79 11.29 -7.29 -0.76
CA PRO A 79 12.32 -8.13 -1.37
C PRO A 79 13.74 -7.90 -0.79
N SER A 80 13.87 -7.62 0.51
CA SER A 80 15.15 -7.55 1.25
C SER A 80 15.09 -8.37 2.53
N SER A 81 16.27 -8.66 3.09
CA SER A 81 16.41 -9.18 4.45
C SER A 81 16.30 -8.13 5.56
N GLU A 82 16.24 -6.86 5.20
CA GLU A 82 16.22 -5.70 6.09
C GLU A 82 15.09 -5.73 7.12
N TYR A 83 13.86 -6.03 6.68
CA TYR A 83 12.70 -6.09 7.56
C TYR A 83 12.47 -7.49 8.16
N PRO A 84 11.92 -7.59 9.38
CA PRO A 84 11.50 -8.85 9.96
C PRO A 84 10.58 -9.63 9.02
N SER A 85 10.75 -10.96 8.98
CA SER A 85 9.87 -11.83 8.21
C SER A 85 8.45 -11.82 8.78
N ILE A 86 7.45 -11.88 7.90
CA ILE A 86 6.04 -12.11 8.28
C ILE A 86 5.95 -13.45 9.01
N ARG A 87 6.50 -14.50 8.41
CA ARG A 87 6.68 -15.83 9.03
C ARG A 87 7.59 -16.71 8.17
N VAL A 88 7.93 -17.89 8.68
CA VAL A 88 8.62 -18.94 7.92
C VAL A 88 7.60 -19.80 7.18
N LEU A 89 7.87 -20.04 5.89
CA LEU A 89 7.21 -21.04 5.06
C LEU A 89 8.08 -22.31 5.04
N THR A 90 7.43 -23.47 5.05
CA THR A 90 8.12 -24.78 5.04
C THR A 90 7.79 -25.53 3.74
N PRO A 91 8.56 -26.56 3.35
CA PRO A 91 8.25 -27.37 2.17
C PRO A 91 6.88 -28.08 2.19
N SER A 92 6.19 -28.13 3.33
CA SER A 92 4.82 -28.63 3.43
C SER A 92 3.74 -27.58 3.08
N GLU A 93 4.12 -26.32 2.83
CA GLU A 93 3.19 -25.31 2.35
C GLU A 93 2.57 -25.72 1.00
N PRO A 94 1.27 -25.49 0.78
CA PRO A 94 0.68 -25.59 -0.54
C PRO A 94 1.43 -24.71 -1.55
N PRO A 95 1.40 -25.03 -2.86
CA PRO A 95 1.97 -24.17 -3.88
C PRO A 95 1.44 -22.74 -3.74
N LEU A 96 2.37 -21.78 -3.70
CA LEU A 96 2.07 -20.35 -3.64
C LEU A 96 1.70 -19.87 -5.04
N THR A 97 0.92 -18.81 -5.12
CA THR A 97 0.65 -18.12 -6.39
C THR A 97 1.81 -17.15 -6.67
N LEU A 98 2.38 -17.20 -7.88
CA LEU A 98 3.35 -16.19 -8.31
C LEU A 98 2.60 -14.95 -8.79
N LEU A 99 2.87 -13.80 -8.19
CA LEU A 99 2.23 -12.53 -8.55
C LEU A 99 3.00 -11.81 -9.67
N GLU A 100 4.33 -11.89 -9.64
CA GLU A 100 5.22 -11.26 -10.63
C GLU A 100 6.22 -12.27 -11.16
N SER A 101 6.34 -12.39 -12.49
CA SER A 101 7.20 -13.39 -13.13
C SER A 101 8.70 -13.09 -12.98
N SER A 102 9.04 -11.81 -12.86
CA SER A 102 10.42 -11.34 -12.73
C SER A 102 10.75 -11.16 -11.24
N PRO A 103 11.84 -11.76 -10.75
CA PRO A 103 12.24 -11.55 -9.36
C PRO A 103 12.80 -10.13 -9.18
N GLU A 104 12.55 -9.55 -8.01
CA GLU A 104 13.06 -8.26 -7.57
C GLU A 104 14.13 -8.51 -6.51
N SER A 105 15.35 -8.00 -6.75
CA SER A 105 16.50 -8.23 -5.86
C SER A 105 16.75 -9.71 -5.50
N GLY A 106 16.34 -10.66 -6.35
CA GLY A 106 16.45 -12.10 -6.12
C GLY A 106 15.29 -12.75 -5.36
N TYR A 107 14.25 -11.99 -5.04
CA TYR A 107 13.02 -12.47 -4.40
C TYR A 107 11.85 -12.55 -5.40
N TYR A 108 10.97 -13.52 -5.21
CA TYR A 108 9.71 -13.61 -5.95
C TYR A 108 8.55 -13.07 -5.10
N HIS A 109 7.72 -12.22 -5.72
CA HIS A 109 6.47 -11.75 -5.13
C HIS A 109 5.40 -12.85 -5.25
N VAL A 110 4.88 -13.31 -4.12
CA VAL A 110 3.98 -14.47 -4.03
C VAL A 110 2.78 -14.19 -3.14
N ARG A 111 1.71 -14.96 -3.35
CA ARG A 111 0.55 -15.05 -2.45
C ARG A 111 0.39 -16.46 -1.93
N THR A 112 0.32 -16.63 -0.61
CA THR A 112 0.04 -17.93 0.03
C THR A 112 -1.40 -18.37 -0.21
N SER A 113 -1.70 -19.65 -0.01
CA SER A 113 -3.09 -20.15 -0.09
C SER A 113 -4.01 -19.55 0.98
N ALA A 114 -3.44 -19.00 2.05
CA ALA A 114 -4.17 -18.25 3.09
C ALA A 114 -4.43 -16.78 2.69
N GLY A 115 -3.92 -16.33 1.55
CA GLY A 115 -4.07 -14.97 1.04
C GLY A 115 -3.01 -13.98 1.53
N GLU A 116 -1.96 -14.44 2.20
CA GLU A 116 -0.85 -13.57 2.62
C GLU A 116 0.02 -13.25 1.41
N GLU A 117 0.28 -11.97 1.16
CA GLU A 117 1.19 -11.50 0.12
C GLU A 117 2.56 -11.17 0.71
N GLY A 118 3.62 -11.45 -0.05
CA GLY A 118 4.98 -11.10 0.34
C GLY A 118 6.02 -11.69 -0.59
N TYR A 119 7.28 -11.57 -0.19
CA TYR A 119 8.44 -11.90 -0.99
C TYR A 119 9.17 -13.12 -0.41
N VAL A 120 9.56 -14.05 -1.28
CA VAL A 120 10.32 -15.26 -0.90
C VAL A 120 11.63 -15.32 -1.67
N TRP A 121 12.71 -15.70 -0.99
CA TRP A 121 14.04 -15.75 -1.59
C TRP A 121 14.09 -16.82 -2.69
N GLY A 122 14.42 -16.41 -3.92
CA GLY A 122 14.33 -17.26 -5.11
C GLY A 122 15.17 -18.53 -5.02
N ARG A 123 16.25 -18.53 -4.23
CA ARG A 123 17.11 -19.71 -4.06
C ARG A 123 16.41 -20.85 -3.32
N ASP A 124 15.44 -20.56 -2.46
CA ASP A 124 14.79 -21.53 -1.57
C ASP A 124 13.45 -22.04 -2.10
N VAL A 125 13.07 -21.63 -3.31
CA VAL A 125 11.81 -21.97 -3.95
C VAL A 125 12.01 -22.46 -5.39
N GLY A 126 11.07 -23.26 -5.87
CA GLY A 126 11.00 -23.73 -7.26
C GLY A 126 9.83 -23.04 -7.97
N VAL A 127 10.12 -22.30 -9.04
CA VAL A 127 9.09 -21.64 -9.84
C VAL A 127 8.67 -22.54 -11.00
N SER A 128 7.37 -22.80 -11.11
CA SER A 128 6.77 -23.50 -12.24
C SER A 128 5.90 -22.51 -13.03
N VAL A 129 6.49 -21.92 -14.06
CA VAL A 129 5.76 -21.08 -15.02
C VAL A 129 5.09 -21.95 -16.08
N ALA A 130 3.78 -21.86 -16.20
CA ALA A 130 3.12 -22.23 -17.44
C ALA A 130 3.38 -21.13 -18.48
N PRO A 131 3.58 -21.44 -19.77
CA PRO A 131 3.74 -20.43 -20.81
C PRO A 131 2.58 -19.43 -20.77
N PRO A 132 2.83 -18.11 -20.82
CA PRO A 132 1.74 -17.15 -20.88
C PRO A 132 0.89 -17.42 -22.12
N ALA A 133 -0.43 -17.52 -21.94
CA ALA A 133 -1.34 -17.50 -23.06
C ALA A 133 -1.17 -16.16 -23.81
N PRO A 134 -0.98 -16.14 -25.13
CA PRO A 134 -0.89 -14.90 -25.88
C PRO A 134 -2.19 -14.10 -25.71
N GLY A 135 -2.08 -12.87 -25.19
CA GLY A 135 -3.19 -11.90 -25.21
C GLY A 135 -4.05 -11.82 -23.95
N ALA A 136 -3.56 -12.17 -22.77
CA ALA A 136 -4.23 -11.76 -21.54
C ALA A 136 -4.15 -10.21 -21.42
N PRO A 137 -5.28 -9.48 -21.45
CA PRO A 137 -5.27 -8.05 -21.18
C PRO A 137 -4.81 -7.81 -19.74
N ALA A 138 -4.01 -6.76 -19.52
CA ALA A 138 -3.68 -6.27 -18.20
C ALA A 138 -4.98 -6.12 -17.39
N ALA A 139 -5.02 -6.72 -16.20
CA ALA A 139 -6.16 -6.62 -15.32
C ALA A 139 -6.49 -5.13 -15.08
N PRO A 140 -7.77 -4.74 -15.01
CA PRO A 140 -8.15 -3.37 -14.71
C PRO A 140 -7.50 -2.91 -13.40
N ILE A 141 -6.85 -1.75 -13.44
CA ILE A 141 -6.32 -1.05 -12.28
C ILE A 141 -7.50 -0.79 -11.32
N PRO A 142 -7.53 -1.35 -10.10
CA PRO A 142 -8.60 -1.06 -9.16
C PRO A 142 -8.55 0.41 -8.77
N ALA A 143 -9.69 1.10 -8.79
CA ALA A 143 -9.84 2.35 -8.04
C ALA A 143 -9.71 2.00 -6.55
N GLY A 144 -8.63 2.43 -5.89
CA GLY A 144 -8.22 1.88 -4.60
C GLY A 144 -7.02 2.62 -3.97
N PRO A 145 -6.40 2.06 -2.92
CA PRO A 145 -5.39 2.69 -2.05
C PRO A 145 -4.02 2.99 -2.70
N GLY A 146 -3.95 3.10 -4.03
CA GLY A 146 -2.73 3.19 -4.82
C GLY A 146 -2.36 1.88 -5.52
N ILE A 147 -1.39 1.93 -6.42
CA ILE A 147 -0.88 0.78 -7.20
C ILE A 147 0.58 0.53 -6.84
N PRO A 148 1.01 -0.72 -6.60
CA PRO A 148 2.42 -1.02 -6.37
C PRO A 148 3.30 -0.45 -7.48
N GLY A 149 4.38 0.21 -7.09
CA GLY A 149 5.37 0.74 -8.03
C GLY A 149 6.09 -0.38 -8.79
N SER A 150 6.68 -0.02 -9.92
CA SER A 150 7.51 -0.93 -10.71
C SER A 150 8.56 -0.12 -11.48
N PRO A 151 9.68 -0.74 -11.92
CA PRO A 151 10.66 -0.06 -12.77
C PRO A 151 10.08 0.43 -14.11
N SER A 152 8.93 -0.10 -14.53
CA SER A 152 8.24 0.27 -15.76
C SER A 152 7.25 1.43 -15.61
N MET A 153 7.10 1.99 -14.41
CA MET A 153 6.22 3.14 -14.19
C MET A 153 6.70 4.34 -15.00
N VAL A 154 5.75 5.07 -15.59
CA VAL A 154 6.05 6.26 -16.39
C VAL A 154 6.44 7.43 -15.50
N GLY A 155 5.78 7.60 -14.35
CA GLY A 155 6.04 8.69 -13.42
C GLY A 155 5.84 10.05 -14.09
N CYS A 156 6.85 10.92 -13.96
CA CYS A 156 6.87 12.21 -14.65
C CYS A 156 7.49 12.15 -16.06
N GLY A 157 7.72 10.96 -16.62
CA GLY A 157 8.29 10.77 -17.97
C GLY A 157 9.81 10.92 -18.04
N ASP A 158 10.49 10.82 -16.90
CA ASP A 158 11.93 11.02 -16.70
C ASP A 158 12.72 9.70 -16.54
N SER A 159 12.01 8.56 -16.54
CA SER A 159 12.58 7.21 -16.34
C SER A 159 13.18 6.96 -14.95
N LEU A 160 12.97 7.84 -13.97
CA LEU A 160 13.56 7.70 -12.63
C LEU A 160 13.08 6.46 -11.87
N TRP A 161 11.92 5.92 -12.21
CA TRP A 161 11.41 4.67 -11.65
C TRP A 161 12.32 3.46 -11.88
N GLN A 162 13.19 3.51 -12.89
CA GLN A 162 14.21 2.46 -13.13
C GLN A 162 15.30 2.45 -12.05
N HIS A 163 15.43 3.55 -11.31
CA HIS A 163 16.47 3.78 -10.30
C HIS A 163 15.93 3.78 -8.86
N VAL A 164 14.62 3.61 -8.69
CA VAL A 164 14.02 3.40 -7.37
C VAL A 164 14.47 2.02 -6.89
N TYR A 165 15.21 1.96 -5.79
CA TYR A 165 15.48 0.70 -5.11
C TYR A 165 14.18 0.17 -4.51
N HIS A 166 13.77 -1.07 -4.80
CA HIS A 166 12.53 -1.69 -4.30
C HIS A 166 11.23 -0.96 -4.64
N PRO A 167 10.92 -0.70 -5.92
CA PRO A 167 9.78 0.12 -6.33
C PRO A 167 8.43 -0.45 -5.91
N SER A 168 8.31 -1.77 -5.80
CA SER A 168 7.06 -2.40 -5.40
C SER A 168 6.70 -2.09 -3.94
N ARG A 169 7.63 -1.60 -3.11
CA ARG A 169 7.37 -1.13 -1.74
C ARG A 169 6.53 0.15 -1.69
N LEU A 170 6.46 0.90 -2.79
CA LEU A 170 5.75 2.16 -2.89
C LEU A 170 4.35 1.94 -3.46
N LEU A 171 3.32 2.47 -2.80
CA LEU A 171 1.98 2.56 -3.36
C LEU A 171 1.83 3.89 -4.09
N VAL A 172 1.84 3.84 -5.41
CA VAL A 172 1.66 5.01 -6.27
C VAL A 172 0.23 5.50 -6.18
N GLN A 173 0.07 6.72 -5.66
CA GLN A 173 -1.23 7.39 -5.50
C GLN A 173 -1.50 8.38 -6.63
N GLN A 174 -0.46 9.08 -7.10
CA GLN A 174 -0.54 9.96 -8.27
C GLN A 174 0.79 9.98 -9.02
N ASP A 175 0.75 9.68 -10.32
CA ASP A 175 1.92 9.39 -11.15
C ASP A 175 2.90 10.58 -11.28
N CYS A 176 2.37 11.80 -11.44
CA CYS A 176 3.17 13.02 -11.42
C CYS A 176 2.38 14.16 -10.74
N LEU A 177 2.92 14.68 -9.64
CA LEU A 177 2.34 15.75 -8.82
C LEU A 177 3.40 16.81 -8.55
N THR A 178 3.01 18.08 -8.54
CA THR A 178 3.85 19.18 -8.06
C THR A 178 3.30 19.70 -6.73
N VAL A 179 4.13 19.66 -5.69
CA VAL A 179 3.80 20.12 -4.34
C VAL A 179 4.69 21.32 -4.01
N THR A 180 4.11 22.36 -3.42
CA THR A 180 4.85 23.53 -2.95
C THR A 180 4.92 23.57 -1.44
N GLY A 181 5.99 24.15 -0.90
CA GLY A 181 6.23 24.24 0.53
C GLY A 181 7.62 24.79 0.86
N VAL A 182 7.98 24.75 2.12
CA VAL A 182 9.30 25.18 2.64
C VAL A 182 10.13 23.95 2.98
N ILE A 183 11.38 23.90 2.52
CA ILE A 183 12.31 22.83 2.92
C ILE A 183 12.61 22.98 4.41
N VAL A 184 12.44 21.89 5.16
CA VAL A 184 12.78 21.80 6.58
C VAL A 184 14.00 20.88 6.70
N ASP A 185 14.89 21.21 7.63
CA ASP A 185 16.02 20.35 7.95
C ASP A 185 15.55 19.06 8.64
N ALA A 186 15.59 17.96 7.90
CA ALA A 186 15.23 16.61 8.34
C ALA A 186 16.29 16.01 9.30
N THR A 187 17.44 16.66 9.46
CA THR A 187 18.54 16.22 10.32
C THR A 187 18.66 17.01 11.61
N ALA A 188 17.78 18.00 11.84
CA ALA A 188 17.81 18.90 13.00
C ALA A 188 17.81 18.17 14.36
N GLY A 189 17.16 17.00 14.41
CA GLY A 189 17.08 16.15 15.61
C GLY A 189 18.19 15.10 15.72
N GLN A 190 19.09 14.99 14.73
CA GLN A 190 20.13 13.97 14.69
C GLN A 190 21.42 14.42 15.37
N ALA A 191 22.25 13.47 15.78
CA ALA A 191 23.57 13.75 16.35
C ALA A 191 24.54 14.38 15.32
N HIS A 192 24.33 14.07 14.04
CA HIS A 192 25.08 14.60 12.91
C HIS A 192 24.11 15.34 11.99
N HIS A 193 24.30 16.66 11.90
CA HIS A 193 23.51 17.52 11.04
C HIS A 193 24.13 17.56 9.64
N GLN A 194 23.31 17.45 8.60
CA GLN A 194 23.75 17.54 7.21
C GLN A 194 23.57 18.98 6.69
N PRO A 195 24.56 19.53 5.96
CA PRO A 195 24.51 20.91 5.51
C PRO A 195 23.41 21.18 4.45
N ASP A 196 23.00 20.15 3.72
CA ASP A 196 21.88 20.18 2.77
C ASP A 196 20.52 19.94 3.44
N GLY A 197 20.50 19.60 4.74
CA GLY A 197 19.30 19.43 5.55
C GLY A 197 18.46 18.21 5.20
N VAL A 198 18.98 17.27 4.42
CA VAL A 198 18.32 15.99 4.13
C VAL A 198 19.12 14.84 4.72
N ARG A 199 18.45 13.75 5.10
CA ARG A 199 19.17 12.53 5.50
C ARG A 199 19.76 11.86 4.25
N HIS A 200 20.90 11.22 4.42
CA HIS A 200 21.59 10.47 3.35
C HIS A 200 21.32 8.99 3.62
N GLU A 201 20.33 8.43 2.93
CA GLU A 201 19.91 7.05 3.17
C GLU A 201 20.93 6.05 2.60
N ALA A 202 20.94 4.84 3.15
CA ALA A 202 21.96 3.85 2.82
C ALA A 202 21.87 3.36 1.37
N ASP A 203 20.67 3.37 0.79
CA ASP A 203 20.38 3.07 -0.61
C ASP A 203 20.86 4.15 -1.59
N GLY A 204 21.30 5.30 -1.08
CA GLY A 204 21.80 6.43 -1.85
C GLY A 204 20.76 7.52 -2.11
N ASP A 205 19.53 7.33 -1.66
CA ASP A 205 18.47 8.32 -1.84
C ASP A 205 18.63 9.45 -0.80
N THR A 206 18.05 10.61 -1.11
CA THR A 206 17.82 11.63 -0.08
C THR A 206 16.61 11.23 0.75
N HIS A 207 16.57 11.59 2.02
CA HIS A 207 15.29 11.66 2.77
C HIS A 207 15.14 13.07 3.32
N GLY A 208 14.44 13.91 2.56
CA GLY A 208 14.21 15.32 2.85
C GLY A 208 12.80 15.62 3.36
N TRP A 209 12.63 16.75 4.05
CA TRP A 209 11.34 17.20 4.58
C TRP A 209 10.85 18.48 3.88
N LEU A 210 9.60 18.43 3.42
CA LEU A 210 8.88 19.58 2.90
C LEU A 210 7.71 19.91 3.82
N GLN A 211 7.76 21.08 4.46
CA GLN A 211 6.59 21.65 5.10
C GLN A 211 5.67 22.20 4.01
N VAL A 212 4.65 21.44 3.67
CA VAL A 212 3.76 21.73 2.53
C VAL A 212 2.92 22.99 2.76
N ASP A 213 2.62 23.70 1.69
CA ASP A 213 1.68 24.82 1.71
C ASP A 213 0.27 24.37 2.12
N SER A 214 -0.55 25.31 2.61
CA SER A 214 -1.88 25.00 3.16
C SER A 214 -2.81 24.25 2.22
N GLN A 215 -2.63 24.39 0.90
CA GLN A 215 -3.42 23.68 -0.11
C GLN A 215 -3.07 22.19 -0.24
N PHE A 216 -1.94 21.75 0.31
CA PHE A 216 -1.41 20.39 0.21
C PHE A 216 -1.40 19.63 1.55
N VAL A 217 -1.98 20.20 2.61
CA VAL A 217 -2.00 19.57 3.95
C VAL A 217 -2.69 18.21 3.98
N ASP A 218 -3.58 17.94 3.03
CA ASP A 218 -4.26 16.64 2.90
C ASP A 218 -3.34 15.53 2.40
N LEU A 219 -2.16 15.88 1.86
CA LEU A 219 -1.11 14.91 1.52
C LEU A 219 -0.39 14.37 2.77
N ILE A 220 -0.54 15.01 3.93
CA ILE A 220 0.12 14.62 5.18
C ILE A 220 -0.73 13.60 5.93
N ASN A 221 -0.24 12.37 6.00
CA ASN A 221 -0.93 11.27 6.65
C ASN A 221 -0.43 11.04 8.10
N PRO A 222 -0.99 10.06 8.85
CA PRO A 222 -0.54 9.77 10.20
C PRO A 222 0.94 9.38 10.33
N GLY A 223 1.50 8.66 9.35
CA GLY A 223 2.92 8.27 9.32
C GLY A 223 3.84 9.48 9.21
N ASN A 224 3.49 10.44 8.34
CA ASN A 224 4.22 11.72 8.26
C ASN A 224 4.23 12.44 9.62
N ARG A 225 3.09 12.44 10.32
CA ARG A 225 2.96 13.13 11.62
C ARG A 225 3.70 12.43 12.74
N SER A 226 3.74 11.10 12.75
CA SER A 226 4.35 10.35 13.84
C SER A 226 5.87 10.25 13.72
N ASP A 227 6.41 10.17 12.50
CA ASP A 227 7.81 9.84 12.29
C ASP A 227 8.57 10.86 11.42
N GLU A 228 7.87 11.72 10.67
CA GLU A 228 8.48 12.71 9.76
C GLU A 228 8.22 14.17 10.17
N GLY A 229 7.91 14.37 11.46
CA GLY A 229 7.68 15.69 12.04
C GLY A 229 6.45 16.43 11.48
N GLY A 230 5.55 15.73 10.80
CA GLY A 230 4.40 16.32 10.09
C GLY A 230 4.73 16.87 8.71
N ASN A 231 5.93 16.61 8.18
CA ASN A 231 6.35 17.05 6.86
C ASN A 231 6.07 15.98 5.81
N LEU A 232 5.91 16.41 4.55
CA LEU A 232 5.93 15.49 3.42
C LEU A 232 7.38 15.08 3.17
N VAL A 233 7.63 13.80 2.96
CA VAL A 233 8.97 13.32 2.61
C VAL A 233 9.19 13.55 1.12
N PHE A 234 10.42 13.85 0.72
CA PHE A 234 10.83 13.82 -0.67
C PHE A 234 12.14 13.05 -0.80
N GLU A 235 12.21 12.19 -1.81
CA GLU A 235 13.37 11.35 -2.07
C GLU A 235 13.83 11.50 -3.52
N ILE A 236 15.03 12.07 -3.69
CA ILE A 236 15.76 12.08 -4.94
C ILE A 236 16.57 10.78 -4.98
N VAL A 237 16.31 9.97 -6.00
CA VAL A 237 16.94 8.64 -6.13
C VAL A 237 18.42 8.74 -6.49
N CYS A 238 19.25 7.89 -5.90
CA CYS A 238 20.68 7.74 -6.24
C CYS A 238 21.48 9.06 -6.23
N HIS A 239 21.16 9.95 -5.29
CA HIS A 239 21.82 11.26 -5.14
C HIS A 239 23.17 11.14 -4.41
N TYR A 240 23.23 10.26 -3.42
CA TYR A 240 24.42 10.01 -2.60
C TYR A 240 25.10 8.68 -2.93
N THR A 241 26.25 8.45 -2.30
CA THR A 241 26.97 7.19 -2.45
C THR A 241 26.19 6.05 -1.80
N VAL A 242 25.80 5.06 -2.61
CA VAL A 242 25.16 3.84 -2.13
C VAL A 242 26.09 3.04 -1.21
N THR A 243 25.66 2.85 0.03
CA THR A 243 26.38 2.05 1.04
C THR A 243 25.73 0.68 1.24
N GLN A 244 24.41 0.59 1.06
CA GLN A 244 23.62 -0.63 1.11
C GLN A 244 23.90 -1.53 -0.10
N SER A 245 24.32 -2.78 0.13
CA SER A 245 24.81 -3.65 -0.94
C SER A 245 23.73 -4.08 -1.93
N ASP A 246 22.51 -4.34 -1.47
CA ASP A 246 21.37 -4.77 -2.28
C ASP A 246 20.73 -3.61 -3.07
N ALA A 247 20.97 -2.35 -2.68
CA ALA A 247 20.53 -1.17 -3.42
C ALA A 247 21.43 -0.78 -4.60
N ARG A 248 22.70 -1.22 -4.62
CA ARG A 248 23.68 -0.88 -5.67
C ARG A 248 23.17 -1.10 -7.11
N PRO A 249 22.47 -2.20 -7.44
CA PRO A 249 21.98 -2.42 -8.80
C PRO A 249 20.96 -1.38 -9.26
N ALA A 250 20.14 -0.81 -8.37
CA ALA A 250 19.15 0.20 -8.74
C ALA A 250 19.82 1.48 -9.26
N CYS A 251 20.95 1.85 -8.66
CA CYS A 251 21.75 3.02 -9.04
C CYS A 251 22.87 2.71 -10.05
N GLU A 252 22.91 1.51 -10.63
CA GLU A 252 23.99 1.15 -11.55
C GLU A 252 23.90 1.98 -12.85
N GLY A 253 24.97 2.71 -13.16
CA GLY A 253 25.04 3.56 -14.36
C GLY A 253 24.24 4.87 -14.27
N PHE A 254 23.69 5.20 -13.10
CA PHE A 254 22.95 6.44 -12.86
C PHE A 254 23.45 7.14 -11.60
N ALA A 255 23.56 8.47 -11.66
CA ALA A 255 23.85 9.31 -10.53
C ALA A 255 23.04 10.61 -10.70
N ASP A 256 22.28 10.97 -9.68
CA ASP A 256 21.53 12.22 -9.72
C ASP A 256 22.45 13.44 -9.52
N HIS A 257 22.04 14.58 -10.09
CA HIS A 257 22.73 15.86 -9.99
C HIS A 257 21.79 17.01 -9.65
N THR A 258 20.59 16.71 -9.14
CA THR A 258 19.59 17.69 -8.73
C THR A 258 20.17 18.56 -7.62
N SER A 259 20.12 19.88 -7.80
CA SER A 259 20.55 20.81 -6.75
C SER A 259 19.45 20.96 -5.71
N ILE A 260 19.76 20.67 -4.45
CA ILE A 260 18.83 20.81 -3.32
C ILE A 260 18.95 22.24 -2.75
N PRO A 261 17.90 23.08 -2.79
CA PRO A 261 17.93 24.38 -2.13
C PRO A 261 18.06 24.22 -0.61
N PRO A 262 18.70 25.17 0.10
CA PRO A 262 18.93 25.04 1.54
C PRO A 262 17.63 25.06 2.35
N PRO A 263 17.62 24.48 3.57
CA PRO A 263 16.49 24.60 4.49
C PRO A 263 16.03 26.06 4.67
N GLY A 264 14.72 26.25 4.75
CA GLY A 264 14.06 27.56 4.78
C GLY A 264 13.69 28.11 3.39
N THR A 265 14.14 27.48 2.30
CA THR A 265 13.76 27.88 0.94
C THR A 265 12.35 27.40 0.61
N HIS A 266 11.51 28.29 0.04
CA HIS A 266 10.24 27.88 -0.57
C HIS A 266 10.50 27.29 -1.95
N VAL A 267 9.89 26.14 -2.23
CA VAL A 267 10.16 25.37 -3.45
C VAL A 267 8.88 24.80 -4.04
N ALA A 268 8.94 24.46 -5.32
CA ALA A 268 8.06 23.50 -5.97
C ALA A 268 8.85 22.20 -6.20
N ILE A 269 8.37 21.09 -5.65
CA ILE A 269 8.91 19.75 -5.89
C ILE A 269 7.94 19.00 -6.78
N THR A 270 8.44 18.43 -7.87
CA THR A 270 7.65 17.57 -8.75
C THR A 270 8.20 16.16 -8.76
N GLY A 271 7.33 15.18 -8.72
CA GLY A 271 7.67 13.76 -8.80
C GLY A 271 6.43 12.91 -8.65
N THR A 272 6.62 11.61 -8.42
CA THR A 272 5.51 10.69 -8.18
C THR A 272 5.09 10.74 -6.72
N PHE A 273 3.79 10.89 -6.44
CA PHE A 273 3.25 10.87 -5.09
C PHE A 273 2.91 9.43 -4.69
N VAL A 274 3.54 8.97 -3.62
CA VAL A 274 3.47 7.58 -3.17
C VAL A 274 3.25 7.50 -1.66
N GLN A 275 2.80 6.33 -1.20
CA GLN A 275 2.84 5.94 0.20
C GLN A 275 3.81 4.77 0.39
N GLU A 276 4.69 4.90 1.37
CA GLU A 276 5.60 3.84 1.80
C GLU A 276 4.82 2.69 2.49
N LYS A 277 5.22 1.42 2.33
CA LYS A 277 4.51 0.27 2.94
C LYS A 277 5.15 -0.34 4.19
N ASN A 278 6.48 -0.34 4.29
CA ASN A 278 7.25 -1.18 5.21
C ASN A 278 7.58 -0.48 6.53
N HIS A 279 7.67 0.83 6.54
CA HIS A 279 7.92 1.67 7.70
C HIS A 279 6.61 2.12 8.36
N LYS A 280 6.46 3.44 8.54
CA LYS A 280 5.34 4.08 9.25
C LYS A 280 4.29 4.58 8.27
N LYS A 281 4.45 4.20 7.00
CA LYS A 281 3.53 4.45 5.91
C LYS A 281 3.29 5.93 5.66
N TRP A 282 4.34 6.75 5.80
CA TRP A 282 4.27 8.16 5.42
C TRP A 282 4.03 8.29 3.91
N ASN A 283 3.48 9.43 3.52
CA ASN A 283 3.40 9.83 2.13
C ASN A 283 4.65 10.60 1.74
N GLU A 284 5.03 10.51 0.47
CA GLU A 284 6.23 11.14 -0.06
C GLU A 284 6.12 11.47 -1.55
N ILE A 285 7.00 12.35 -2.02
CA ILE A 285 7.32 12.47 -3.43
C ILE A 285 8.57 11.62 -3.70
N HIS A 286 8.38 10.46 -4.34
CA HIS A 286 9.43 9.51 -4.69
C HIS A 286 9.06 8.78 -6.00
N PRO A 287 9.88 8.85 -7.06
CA PRO A 287 11.11 9.65 -7.14
C PRO A 287 10.78 11.13 -7.37
N VAL A 288 11.64 12.01 -6.86
CA VAL A 288 11.63 13.43 -7.22
C VAL A 288 12.20 13.62 -8.63
N SER A 289 11.40 14.22 -9.50
CA SER A 289 11.74 14.59 -10.89
C SER A 289 12.48 15.92 -10.98
N ARG A 290 12.05 16.91 -10.20
CA ARG A 290 12.68 18.25 -10.13
C ARG A 290 12.36 18.99 -8.86
N ILE A 291 13.25 19.92 -8.50
CA ILE A 291 13.06 20.91 -7.43
C ILE A 291 13.35 22.30 -7.99
N GLU A 292 12.43 23.23 -7.78
CA GLU A 292 12.51 24.62 -8.26
C GLU A 292 12.31 25.58 -7.09
N ALA A 293 13.29 26.44 -6.82
CA ALA A 293 13.12 27.52 -5.84
C ALA A 293 12.04 28.53 -6.28
N ARG A 294 11.28 29.05 -5.32
CA ARG A 294 10.16 29.97 -5.51
C ARG A 294 10.38 31.29 -4.78
#